data_AF-A0A1Q7GMD3-F1
#
_entry.id   AF-A0A1Q7GMD3-F1
#
_cell.length_a   1.000
_cell.length_b   1.000
_cell.length_c   1.000
_cell.angle_alpha   90.00
_cell.angle_beta   90.00
_cell.angle_gamma   90.00
#
_symmetry.space_group_name_H-M   'P 1'
#
loop_
_entity.id
_entity.type
_entity.pdbx_description
1 polymer ?
#
loop_
_entity_poly.entity_id
_entity_poly.type
_entity_poly.pdbx_seq_one_letter_code
_entity_poly.pdbx_strand_id
1 'polypeptide(L)' 'MDKESDFSHMTDPNAVLERALIEDFIRSHGQDPSRLHELPEDQRRRLESDASRHAAARLAEMEARALYVHELHGNR' A
#
# COMPACT_ATOMS: atom_id res chain seq x y z
N MET A 1 -17.87 36.14 -3.05
CA MET A 1 -17.20 35.76 -4.31
C MET A 1 -16.50 34.47 -3.99
N ASP A 2 -17.28 33.41 -4.00
CA ASP A 2 -16.88 32.07 -3.60
C ASP A 2 -16.61 31.31 -4.89
N LYS A 3 -15.35 30.96 -5.12
CA LYS A 3 -14.98 30.11 -6.24
C LYS A 3 -13.94 29.09 -5.80
N GLU A 4 -14.49 27.90 -5.55
CA GLU A 4 -13.92 26.60 -5.92
C GLU A 4 -12.71 26.15 -5.10
N SER A 5 -12.98 25.89 -3.82
CA SER A 5 -12.28 24.84 -3.08
C SER A 5 -12.78 23.47 -3.56
N ASP A 6 -12.38 23.08 -4.77
CA ASP A 6 -12.69 21.76 -5.35
C ASP A 6 -11.40 21.04 -5.77
N PHE A 7 -10.44 21.01 -4.85
CA PHE A 7 -9.42 19.97 -4.84
C PHE A 7 -10.09 18.68 -4.35
N SER A 8 -10.88 18.08 -5.24
CA SER A 8 -11.25 16.67 -5.13
C SER A 8 -10.00 15.91 -4.70
N HIS A 9 -10.02 15.34 -3.50
CA HIS A 9 -8.93 14.55 -2.93
C HIS A 9 -8.80 13.29 -3.80
N MET A 10 -8.12 13.42 -4.94
CA MET A 10 -7.71 12.30 -5.76
C MET A 10 -6.78 11.47 -4.88
N THR A 11 -7.33 10.41 -4.31
CA THR A 11 -6.58 9.48 -3.49
C THR A 11 -5.48 8.91 -4.37
N ASP A 12 -4.23 9.07 -3.97
CA ASP A 12 -3.07 8.52 -4.68
C ASP A 12 -3.31 7.00 -4.90
N PRO A 13 -3.38 6.52 -6.16
CA PRO A 13 -3.59 5.11 -6.45
C PRO A 13 -2.56 4.19 -5.76
N ASN A 14 -1.31 4.67 -5.61
CA ASN A 14 -0.28 3.93 -4.92
C ASN A 14 -0.56 3.85 -3.42
N ALA A 15 -1.09 4.91 -2.81
CA ALA A 15 -1.51 4.88 -1.40
C ALA A 15 -2.70 3.93 -1.16
N VAL A 16 -3.63 3.83 -2.13
CA VAL A 16 -4.73 2.84 -2.06
C VAL A 16 -4.16 1.42 -2.12
N LEU A 17 -3.24 1.16 -3.05
CA LEU A 17 -2.64 -0.15 -3.24
C LEU A 17 -1.75 -0.55 -2.05
N GLU A 18 -0.94 0.38 -1.54
CA GLU A 18 -0.12 0.19 -0.34
C GLU A 18 -0.99 -0.24 0.84
N ARG A 19 -2.09 0.49 1.09
CA ARG A 19 -3.02 0.14 2.16
C ARG A 19 -3.61 -1.25 1.97
N ALA A 20 -4.03 -1.60 0.76
CA ALA A 20 -4.57 -2.93 0.47
C ALA A 20 -3.53 -4.05 0.74
N LEU A 21 -2.26 -3.84 0.36
CA LEU A 21 -1.16 -4.78 0.61
C LEU A 21 -0.87 -4.94 2.11
N ILE A 22 -0.89 -3.84 2.87
CA ILE A 22 -0.71 -3.86 4.32
C ILE A 22 -1.85 -4.65 4.99
N GLU A 23 -3.10 -4.36 4.64
CA GLU A 23 -4.24 -5.07 5.21
C GLU A 23 -4.25 -6.56 4.86
N ASP A 24 -3.87 -6.93 3.63
CA ASP A 24 -3.74 -8.32 3.21
C ASP A 24 -2.66 -9.05 4.01
N PHE A 25 -1.49 -8.42 4.20
CA PHE A 25 -0.42 -8.97 5.02
C PHE A 25 -0.87 -9.23 6.46
N ILE A 26 -1.54 -8.26 7.08
CA ILE A 26 -2.08 -8.39 8.44
C ILE A 26 -3.07 -9.57 8.53
N ARG A 27 -4.01 -9.68 7.58
CA ARG A 27 -4.98 -10.78 7.52
C ARG A 27 -4.29 -12.14 7.30
N SER A 28 -3.25 -12.19 6.48
CA SER A 28 -2.47 -13.40 6.23
C SER A 28 -1.75 -13.92 7.49
N HIS A 29 -1.46 -13.03 8.44
CA HIS A 29 -0.92 -13.36 9.77
C HIS A 29 -2.00 -13.62 10.83
N GLY A 30 -3.26 -13.80 10.43
CA GLY A 30 -4.36 -14.13 11.31
C GLY A 30 -4.85 -12.97 12.18
N GLN A 31 -4.48 -11.74 11.85
CA GLN A 31 -4.88 -10.54 12.58
C GLN A 31 -5.96 -9.76 11.80
N ASP A 32 -6.80 -9.03 12.52
CA ASP A 32 -7.76 -8.10 11.93
C ASP A 32 -7.15 -6.69 11.93
N PRO A 33 -7.00 -6.02 10.76
CA PRO A 33 -6.49 -4.65 10.68
C PRO A 33 -7.22 -3.66 11.58
N SER A 34 -8.52 -3.86 11.82
CA SER A 34 -9.33 -2.99 12.69
C SER A 34 -9.04 -3.18 14.20
N ARG A 35 -8.43 -4.32 14.57
CA ARG A 35 -8.18 -4.72 15.96
C ARG A 35 -6.70 -4.72 16.34
N LEU A 36 -5.83 -4.17 15.50
CA LEU A 36 -4.40 -4.07 15.82
C LEU A 36 -4.10 -3.35 17.14
N HIS A 37 -4.97 -2.43 17.54
CA HIS A 37 -4.87 -1.70 18.81
C HIS A 37 -5.05 -2.60 20.05
N GLU A 38 -5.63 -3.78 19.90
CA GLU A 38 -5.81 -4.78 20.97
C GLU A 38 -4.54 -5.61 21.21
N LEU A 39 -3.57 -5.58 20.29
CA LEU A 39 -2.31 -6.30 20.42
C LEU A 39 -1.36 -5.62 21.42
N PRO A 40 -0.48 -6.40 22.07
CA PRO A 40 0.67 -5.85 22.79
C PRO A 40 1.46 -4.91 21.87
N GLU A 41 1.88 -3.77 22.42
CA GLU A 41 2.49 -2.68 21.64
C GLU A 41 3.69 -3.15 20.80
N ASP A 42 4.54 -4.01 21.38
CA ASP A 42 5.69 -4.59 20.68
C ASP A 42 5.27 -5.49 19.52
N GLN A 43 4.20 -6.27 19.69
CA GLN A 43 3.68 -7.13 18.64
C GLN A 43 3.05 -6.30 17.52
N ARG A 44 2.27 -5.26 17.88
CA ARG A 44 1.68 -4.32 16.93
C ARG A 44 2.75 -3.64 16.09
N ARG A 45 3.76 -3.04 16.73
CA ARG A 45 4.87 -2.35 16.03
C ARG A 45 5.62 -3.25 15.05
N ARG A 46 5.91 -4.49 15.47
CA ARG A 46 6.57 -5.47 14.60
C ARG A 46 5.71 -5.80 13.39
N LEU A 47 4.43 -6.09 13.61
CA LEU A 47 3.49 -6.41 12.54
C LEU A 47 3.30 -5.25 11.56
N GLU A 48 3.17 -4.02 12.05
CA GLU A 48 3.06 -2.81 11.22
C GLU A 48 4.34 -2.58 10.40
N SER A 49 5.51 -2.75 11.01
CA SER A 49 6.80 -2.63 10.32
C SER A 49 6.97 -3.69 9.24
N ASP A 50 6.63 -4.95 9.54
CA ASP A 50 6.72 -6.05 8.58
C ASP A 50 5.72 -5.88 7.43
N ALA A 51 4.49 -5.42 7.73
CA ALA A 51 3.47 -5.13 6.72
C ALA A 51 3.89 -3.99 5.79
N SER A 52 4.43 -2.89 6.34
CA SER A 52 4.94 -1.78 5.55
C SER A 52 6.11 -2.20 4.66
N ARG A 53 7.06 -2.98 5.20
CA ARG A 53 8.18 -3.54 4.42
C ARG A 53 7.69 -4.45 3.30
N HIS A 54 6.68 -5.28 3.58
CA HIS A 54 6.06 -6.14 2.57
C HIS A 54 5.42 -5.31 1.45
N ALA A 55 4.60 -4.32 1.79
CA ALA A 55 3.92 -3.48 0.81
C ALA A 55 4.91 -2.73 -0.10
N ALA A 56 5.95 -2.13 0.48
CA ALA A 56 7.00 -1.44 -0.27
C ALA A 56 7.72 -2.39 -1.25
N ALA A 57 8.05 -3.61 -0.83
CA ALA A 57 8.69 -4.60 -1.71
C ALA A 57 7.76 -5.01 -2.87
N ARG A 58 6.46 -5.18 -2.61
CA ARG A 58 5.47 -5.55 -3.63
C ARG A 58 5.22 -4.42 -4.63
N LEU A 59 5.16 -3.18 -4.18
CA LEU A 59 5.05 -2.01 -5.07
C LEU A 59 6.28 -1.89 -5.98
N ALA A 60 7.48 -1.98 -5.42
CA ALA A 60 8.72 -1.93 -6.21
C ALA A 60 8.77 -3.05 -7.27
N GLU A 61 8.31 -4.25 -6.92
CA GLU A 61 8.21 -5.37 -7.87
C GLU A 61 7.21 -5.08 -9.00
N MET A 62 6.05 -4.52 -8.67
CA MET A 62 5.03 -4.17 -9.66
C MET A 62 5.51 -3.05 -10.60
N GLU A 63 6.17 -2.03 -10.07
CA GLU A 63 6.78 -0.95 -10.86
C GLU A 63 7.85 -1.49 -11.81
N ALA A 64 8.75 -2.35 -11.32
CA ALA A 64 9.77 -2.97 -12.16
C ALA A 64 9.16 -3.79 -13.31
N ARG A 65 8.09 -4.56 -13.03
CA ARG A 65 7.37 -5.32 -14.05
C ARG A 65 6.66 -4.42 -15.05
N ALA A 66 6.04 -3.33 -14.59
CA ALA A 66 5.35 -2.37 -15.46
C ALA A 66 6.35 -1.69 -16.40
N LEU A 67 7.50 -1.25 -15.88
CA LEU A 67 8.59 -0.68 -16.68
C LEU A 67 9.10 -1.68 -17.71
N TYR A 68 9.36 -2.93 -17.30
CA TYR A 68 9.80 -3.98 -18.20
C TYR A 68 8.81 -4.24 -19.35
N VAL A 69 7.51 -4.34 -19.05
CA VAL A 69 6.45 -4.50 -20.07
C VAL A 69 6.41 -3.29 -21.01
N HIS A 70 6.57 -2.08 -20.47
CA HIS A 70 6.61 -0.87 -21.28
C HIS A 70 7.81 -0.85 -22.24
N GLU A 71 9.00 -1.23 -21.76
CA GLU A 71 10.20 -1.37 -22.60
C GLU A 71 10.01 -2.39 -23.73
N LEU A 72 9.38 -3.53 -23.45
CA LEU A 72 9.10 -4.54 -24.48
C LEU A 72 8.13 -4.04 -25.57
N HIS A 73 7.17 -3.19 -25.21
CA HIS A 73 6.20 -2.64 -26.17
C HIS A 73 6.66 -1.35 -26.85
N GLY A 74 7.62 -0.62 -26.27
CA GLY A 74 8.19 0.61 -26.83
C GLY A 74 9.27 0.40 -27.90
N ASN A 75 9.78 -0.82 -28.05
CA ASN A 75 10.88 -1.17 -28.97
C ASN A 75 10.38 -1.71 -30.34
N ARG A 76 9.30 -1.14 -30.88
CA ARG A 76 8.73 -1.54 -32.18
C ARG A 76 8.70 -0.41 -33.18
#